data_AF-A0A7J4N6J0-F1
#
_entry.id   AF-A0A7J4N6J0-F1
#
_cell.length_a   1.000
_cell.length_b   1.000
_cell.length_c   1.000
_cell.angle_alpha   90.00
_cell.angle_beta   90.00
_cell.angle_gamma   90.00
#
_symmetry.space_group_name_H-M   'P 1'
#
loop_
_entity.id
_entity.type
_entity.pdbx_description
1 polymer ?
#
loop_
_entity_poly.entity_id
_entity_poly.type
_entity_poly.pdbx_seq_one_letter_code
_entity_poly.pdbx_strand_id
1 'polypeptide(L)'
;MDLTYEEIPEDLWEDWVWLVSPPGLMRSVEEETQPLLNSPYQLTSTYTVNLPKVVLFHMSWCCAVDVDAEGEFGSDNLHVPVHMDTDVALRGLLFLLKNYPLVLHWKLDPEQRASLAPNLWDDVQEPPELLWHIPQELEGRTLDLESIAIEFFNPFVPALRMLGMHRSVIGVISPVRSLDLVISSLVPGVESDWREAMTMAICELERRGLIEMMEDGRRRFTERGKRMVVTEPLSDCLGCRCRIEEVMEYEMGGDED
;
A
#
# COMPACT_ATOMS: atom_id res chain seq x y z
N MET A 1 -17.47 17.39 -6.02
CA MET A 1 -16.27 17.90 -5.33
C MET A 1 -15.41 18.46 -6.44
N ASP A 2 -15.33 19.78 -6.54
CA ASP A 2 -14.52 20.43 -7.58
C ASP A 2 -13.06 20.08 -7.30
N LEU A 3 -12.43 19.31 -8.20
CA LEU A 3 -10.99 19.05 -8.20
C LEU A 3 -10.31 20.34 -8.68
N THR A 4 -10.22 21.34 -7.81
CA THR A 4 -9.25 22.40 -8.00
C THR A 4 -7.88 21.78 -7.80
N TYR A 5 -7.19 21.47 -8.89
CA TYR A 5 -5.74 21.24 -8.85
C TYR A 5 -5.13 22.55 -8.38
N GLU A 6 -4.90 22.66 -7.06
CA GLU A 6 -4.08 23.75 -6.54
C GLU A 6 -2.71 23.62 -7.21
N GLU A 7 -2.31 24.68 -7.90
CA GLU A 7 -1.05 24.71 -8.63
C GLU A 7 0.10 24.49 -7.63
N ILE A 8 0.99 23.55 -7.95
CA ILE A 8 2.16 23.26 -7.11
C ILE A 8 2.99 24.55 -7.02
N PRO A 9 3.29 25.08 -5.81
CA PRO A 9 4.07 26.30 -5.69
C PRO A 9 5.43 26.18 -6.39
N GLU A 10 5.81 27.20 -7.18
CA GLU A 10 7.06 27.18 -7.96
C GLU A 10 8.29 26.88 -7.08
N ASP A 11 8.30 27.39 -5.85
CA ASP A 11 9.40 27.16 -4.92
C ASP A 11 9.49 25.71 -4.46
N LEU A 12 8.42 24.91 -4.55
CA LEU A 12 8.36 23.49 -4.17
C LEU A 12 8.53 22.54 -5.37
N TRP A 13 8.46 23.05 -6.60
CA TRP A 13 8.40 22.23 -7.82
C TRP A 13 9.48 21.15 -7.91
N GLU A 14 10.74 21.51 -7.69
CA GLU A 14 11.88 20.57 -7.78
C GLU A 14 11.81 19.44 -6.73
N ASP A 15 11.30 19.75 -5.54
CA ASP A 15 11.13 18.73 -4.49
C ASP A 15 9.89 17.89 -4.76
N TRP A 16 8.84 18.46 -5.33
CA TRP A 16 7.64 17.75 -5.74
C TRP A 16 7.95 16.73 -6.85
N VAL A 17 8.64 17.16 -7.92
CA VAL A 17 9.08 16.27 -9.01
C VAL A 17 9.92 15.12 -8.47
N TRP A 18 10.86 15.43 -7.57
CA TRP A 18 11.66 14.40 -6.91
C TRP A 18 10.80 13.48 -6.04
N LEU A 19 9.86 14.01 -5.26
CA LEU A 19 9.04 13.21 -4.35
C LEU A 19 8.08 12.27 -5.10
N VAL A 20 7.58 12.68 -6.26
CA VAL A 20 6.72 11.84 -7.13
C VAL A 20 7.51 10.70 -7.76
N SER A 21 8.76 10.94 -8.17
CA SER A 21 9.60 9.92 -8.82
C SER A 21 11.06 10.00 -8.35
N PRO A 22 11.35 9.61 -7.09
CA PRO A 22 12.67 9.81 -6.52
C PRO A 22 13.67 8.82 -7.14
N PRO A 23 14.70 9.31 -7.88
CA PRO A 23 15.63 8.43 -8.59
C PRO A 23 16.34 7.49 -7.63
N GLY A 24 16.27 6.18 -7.91
CA GLY A 24 16.94 5.17 -7.08
C GLY A 24 16.33 4.96 -5.69
N LEU A 25 15.20 5.61 -5.35
CA LEU A 25 14.50 5.45 -4.06
C LEU A 25 13.05 4.96 -4.22
N MET A 26 12.64 4.66 -5.45
CA MET A 26 11.50 3.78 -5.71
C MET A 26 11.97 2.32 -5.77
N ARG A 27 11.21 1.41 -5.17
CA ARG A 27 11.44 -0.04 -5.24
C ARG A 27 10.25 -0.70 -5.89
N SER A 28 10.48 -1.59 -6.84
CA SER A 28 9.45 -2.41 -7.47
C SER A 28 9.77 -3.88 -7.23
N VAL A 29 8.79 -4.63 -6.75
CA VAL A 29 8.92 -6.06 -6.48
C VAL A 29 7.83 -6.79 -7.23
N GLU A 30 8.22 -7.70 -8.12
CA GLU A 30 7.30 -8.62 -8.77
C GLU A 30 7.09 -9.84 -7.87
N GLU A 31 5.84 -10.04 -7.46
CA GLU A 31 5.41 -11.18 -6.65
C GLU A 31 5.22 -12.43 -7.52
N GLU A 32 4.94 -13.55 -6.86
CA GLU A 32 4.67 -14.81 -7.57
C GLU A 32 3.37 -14.77 -8.34
N THR A 33 3.39 -15.37 -9.53
CA THR A 33 2.19 -15.55 -10.35
C THR A 33 1.20 -16.47 -9.64
N GLN A 34 -0.02 -15.98 -9.43
CA GLN A 34 -1.11 -16.69 -8.77
C GLN A 34 -2.17 -17.08 -9.80
N PRO A 35 -2.59 -18.36 -9.87
CA PRO A 35 -3.72 -18.76 -10.70
C PRO A 35 -5.02 -18.22 -10.09
N LEU A 36 -5.90 -17.67 -10.93
CA LEU A 36 -7.24 -17.29 -10.51
C LEU A 36 -8.16 -18.53 -10.58
N LEU A 37 -8.70 -18.94 -9.41
CA LEU A 37 -9.58 -20.11 -9.30
C LEU A 37 -10.71 -20.08 -10.33
N ASN A 38 -11.00 -21.25 -10.91
CA ASN A 38 -12.10 -21.46 -11.86
C ASN A 38 -12.08 -20.50 -13.07
N SER A 39 -10.90 -20.05 -13.49
CA SER A 39 -10.70 -19.22 -14.67
C SER A 39 -9.42 -19.63 -15.42
N PRO A 40 -9.28 -19.29 -16.71
CA PRO A 40 -8.04 -19.49 -17.46
C PRO A 40 -6.98 -18.43 -17.13
N TYR A 41 -7.20 -17.54 -16.16
CA TYR A 41 -6.33 -16.40 -15.92
C TYR A 41 -5.30 -16.65 -14.81
N GLN A 42 -4.13 -16.06 -15.00
CA GLN A 42 -3.08 -15.94 -14.00
C GLN A 42 -2.79 -14.47 -13.73
N LEU A 43 -2.49 -14.15 -12.47
CA LEU A 43 -2.27 -12.81 -11.97
C LEU A 43 -0.83 -12.68 -11.47
N THR A 44 -0.10 -11.68 -11.95
CA THR A 44 1.23 -11.34 -11.43
C THR A 44 1.22 -9.90 -10.94
N SER A 45 1.34 -9.71 -9.62
CA SER A 45 1.33 -8.40 -8.99
C SER A 45 2.73 -7.82 -8.87
N THR A 46 2.89 -6.54 -9.21
CA THR A 46 4.10 -5.76 -8.99
C THR A 46 3.81 -4.65 -7.99
N TYR A 47 4.42 -4.73 -6.82
CA TYR A 47 4.30 -3.72 -5.77
C TYR A 47 5.39 -2.68 -5.94
N THR A 48 5.00 -1.41 -5.92
CA THR A 48 5.91 -0.26 -5.99
C THR A 48 5.85 0.52 -4.69
N VAL A 49 7.02 0.83 -4.15
CA VAL A 49 7.21 1.56 -2.89
C VAL A 49 8.00 2.84 -3.18
N ASN A 50 7.47 3.99 -2.74
CA ASN A 50 8.17 5.27 -2.74
C ASN A 50 8.72 5.55 -1.34
N LEU A 51 9.99 5.27 -1.11
CA LEU A 51 10.59 5.30 0.24
C LEU A 51 10.54 6.69 0.89
N PRO A 52 10.85 7.81 0.19
CA PRO A 52 10.67 9.14 0.76
C PRO A 52 9.24 9.42 1.23
N LYS A 53 8.23 9.09 0.41
CA LYS A 53 6.83 9.27 0.81
C LYS A 53 6.46 8.38 1.98
N VAL A 54 6.99 7.15 2.08
CA VAL A 54 6.78 6.28 3.25
C VAL A 54 7.28 6.95 4.53
N VAL A 55 8.47 7.55 4.51
CA VAL A 55 9.03 8.28 5.67
C VAL A 55 8.13 9.44 6.05
N LEU A 56 7.78 10.31 5.09
CA LEU A 56 6.92 11.47 5.36
C LEU A 56 5.52 11.06 5.82
N PHE A 57 4.96 9.98 5.25
CA PHE A 57 3.64 9.47 5.62
C PHE A 57 3.67 8.99 7.06
N HIS A 58 4.68 8.20 7.41
CA HIS A 58 4.80 7.66 8.77
C HIS A 58 5.09 8.77 9.79
N MET A 59 5.93 9.75 9.46
CA MET A 59 6.16 10.92 10.31
C MET A 59 4.86 11.70 10.53
N SER A 60 4.11 11.98 9.47
CA SER A 60 2.82 12.71 9.55
C SER A 60 1.83 11.98 10.44
N TRP A 61 1.77 10.65 10.32
CA TRP A 61 0.95 9.81 11.20
C TRP A 61 1.42 9.86 12.66
N CYS A 62 2.72 9.76 12.92
CA CYS A 62 3.26 9.88 14.28
C CYS A 62 2.94 11.25 14.89
N CYS A 63 3.06 12.33 14.13
CA CYS A 63 2.68 13.67 14.58
C CYS A 63 1.19 13.79 14.95
N ALA A 64 0.30 13.08 14.25
CA ALA A 64 -1.14 13.10 14.55
C ALA A 64 -1.52 12.30 15.81
N VAL A 65 -0.68 11.34 16.20
CA VAL A 65 -0.91 10.47 17.37
C VAL A 65 -0.20 10.99 18.63
N ASP A 66 0.93 11.68 18.47
CA ASP A 66 1.70 12.23 19.60
C ASP A 66 1.00 13.48 20.14
N VAL A 67 0.60 13.41 21.41
CA VAL A 67 -0.21 14.42 22.09
C VAL A 67 0.73 15.48 22.63
N ASP A 68 0.66 16.68 22.09
CA ASP A 68 1.17 17.88 22.73
C ASP A 68 0.56 18.01 24.14
N ALA A 69 1.33 18.53 25.10
CA ALA A 69 0.98 18.55 26.52
C ALA A 69 -0.37 19.23 26.87
N GLU A 70 -1.06 19.79 25.89
CA GLU A 70 -2.35 20.47 25.97
C GLU A 70 -3.55 19.62 25.49
N GLY A 71 -3.33 18.40 24.99
CA GLY A 71 -4.39 17.40 24.81
C GLY A 71 -5.32 17.59 23.59
N GLU A 72 -4.93 18.39 22.60
CA GLU A 72 -5.71 18.55 21.37
C GLU A 72 -5.24 17.57 20.28
N PHE A 73 -6.10 16.60 19.94
CA PHE A 73 -5.93 15.80 18.72
C PHE A 73 -6.28 16.66 17.50
N GLY A 74 -5.27 17.10 16.74
CA GLY A 74 -5.42 17.99 15.59
C GLY A 74 -4.63 17.54 14.36
N SER A 75 -5.22 17.70 13.18
CA SER A 75 -4.64 17.33 11.87
C SER A 75 -3.45 18.17 11.41
N ASP A 76 -2.99 19.13 12.23
CA ASP A 76 -1.96 20.13 11.89
C ASP A 76 -0.70 20.06 12.77
N ASN A 77 -0.52 18.96 13.51
CA ASN A 77 0.60 18.78 14.45
C ASN A 77 1.94 18.40 13.79
N LEU A 78 2.14 18.71 12.50
CA LEU A 78 3.38 18.43 11.75
C LEU A 78 4.62 19.16 12.31
N HIS A 79 4.48 19.96 13.35
CA HIS A 79 5.59 20.63 14.04
C HIS A 79 6.22 19.79 15.16
N VAL A 80 5.55 18.73 15.62
CA VAL A 80 6.00 17.89 16.74
C VAL A 80 7.21 17.03 16.32
N PRO A 81 8.32 17.05 17.07
CA PRO A 81 9.44 16.15 16.82
C PRO A 81 9.09 14.69 17.13
N VAL A 82 9.31 13.82 16.15
CA VAL A 82 9.01 12.38 16.23
C VAL A 82 10.28 11.55 16.07
N HIS A 83 10.29 10.38 16.70
CA HIS A 83 11.36 9.42 16.45
C HIS A 83 11.15 8.77 15.07
N MET A 84 12.08 9.02 14.15
CA MET A 84 12.03 8.48 12.80
C MET A 84 13.43 8.11 12.34
N ASP A 85 13.90 6.92 12.71
CA ASP A 85 15.10 6.34 12.14
C ASP A 85 14.76 5.29 11.07
N THR A 86 15.79 4.66 10.50
CA THR A 86 15.62 3.64 9.46
C THR A 86 14.77 2.45 9.93
N ASP A 87 14.88 2.04 11.20
CA ASP A 87 14.12 0.91 11.73
C ASP A 87 12.64 1.27 11.87
N VAL A 88 12.34 2.46 12.37
CA VAL A 88 10.97 2.99 12.45
C VAL A 88 10.36 3.09 11.06
N ALA A 89 11.08 3.67 10.10
CA ALA A 89 10.60 3.80 8.72
C ALA A 89 10.34 2.44 8.05
N LEU A 90 11.23 1.46 8.24
CA LEU A 90 11.05 0.09 7.73
C LEU A 90 9.87 -0.63 8.41
N ARG A 91 9.65 -0.42 9.72
CA ARG A 91 8.46 -0.95 10.41
C ARG A 91 7.18 -0.30 9.93
N GLY A 92 7.19 1.01 9.64
CA GLY A 92 6.09 1.70 8.99
C GLY A 92 5.77 1.11 7.61
N LEU A 93 6.80 0.85 6.80
CA LEU A 93 6.66 0.17 5.51
C LEU A 93 6.07 -1.23 5.66
N LEU A 94 6.58 -2.02 6.61
CA LEU A 94 6.07 -3.36 6.91
C LEU A 94 4.59 -3.32 7.30
N PHE A 95 4.19 -2.35 8.13
CA PHE A 95 2.80 -2.14 8.51
C PHE A 95 1.93 -1.84 7.28
N LEU A 96 2.37 -0.94 6.40
CA LEU A 96 1.63 -0.59 5.20
C LEU A 96 1.48 -1.79 4.25
N LEU A 97 2.56 -2.54 3.97
CA LEU A 97 2.50 -3.72 3.09
C LEU A 97 1.57 -4.81 3.62
N LYS A 98 1.54 -5.03 4.95
CA LYS A 98 0.62 -6.00 5.58
C LYS A 98 -0.84 -5.59 5.47
N ASN A 99 -1.10 -4.28 5.47
CA ASN A 99 -2.46 -3.77 5.52
C ASN A 99 -3.03 -3.48 4.13
N TYR A 100 -2.21 -3.29 3.10
CA TYR A 100 -2.69 -3.02 1.75
C TYR A 100 -2.29 -4.17 0.83
N PRO A 101 -3.00 -5.31 0.86
CA PRO A 101 -2.81 -6.37 -0.13
C PRO A 101 -3.51 -6.02 -1.45
N LEU A 102 -3.21 -6.78 -2.49
CA LEU A 102 -4.03 -6.83 -3.70
C LEU A 102 -5.28 -7.67 -3.40
N VAL A 103 -6.45 -7.13 -3.70
CA VAL A 103 -7.76 -7.73 -3.43
C VAL A 103 -8.48 -7.96 -4.74
N LEU A 104 -8.98 -9.18 -4.90
CA LEU A 104 -9.90 -9.53 -5.95
C LEU A 104 -11.30 -9.64 -5.37
N HIS A 105 -12.27 -8.96 -5.96
CA HIS A 105 -13.67 -9.04 -5.52
C HIS A 105 -14.64 -8.90 -6.68
N TRP A 106 -15.87 -9.39 -6.49
CA TRP A 106 -16.92 -9.23 -7.48
C TRP A 106 -17.36 -7.77 -7.58
N LYS A 107 -17.63 -7.30 -8.81
CA LYS A 107 -18.31 -6.01 -9.07
C LYS A 107 -19.79 -6.16 -8.77
N LEU A 108 -20.15 -6.03 -7.50
CA LEU A 108 -21.54 -6.07 -7.05
C LEU A 108 -21.98 -4.68 -6.62
N ASP A 109 -23.21 -4.34 -6.98
CA ASP A 109 -23.88 -3.18 -6.43
C ASP A 109 -24.15 -3.34 -4.91
N PRO A 110 -24.44 -2.25 -4.18
CA PRO A 110 -24.65 -2.33 -2.74
C PRO A 110 -25.80 -3.25 -2.31
N GLU A 111 -26.86 -3.36 -3.11
CA GLU A 111 -28.03 -4.20 -2.78
C GLU A 111 -27.71 -5.69 -2.91
N GLN A 112 -27.02 -6.07 -3.98
CA GLN A 112 -26.51 -7.41 -4.22
C GLN A 112 -25.49 -7.82 -3.15
N ARG A 113 -24.62 -6.90 -2.74
CA ARG A 113 -23.62 -7.19 -1.70
C ARG A 113 -24.27 -7.38 -0.33
N ALA A 114 -25.31 -6.61 -0.03
CA ALA A 114 -26.06 -6.74 1.22
C ALA A 114 -26.88 -8.04 1.29
N SER A 115 -27.24 -8.63 0.15
CA SER A 115 -27.99 -9.89 0.09
C SER A 115 -27.12 -11.14 0.21
N LEU A 116 -25.79 -11.02 0.11
CA LEU A 116 -24.86 -12.12 0.37
C LEU A 116 -24.91 -12.54 1.84
N ALA A 117 -25.01 -13.85 2.09
CA ALA A 117 -24.89 -14.39 3.43
C ALA A 117 -23.51 -14.09 4.04
N PRO A 118 -23.40 -14.08 5.38
CA PRO A 118 -22.10 -14.05 6.03
C PRO A 118 -21.18 -15.16 5.51
N ASN A 119 -19.91 -14.84 5.30
CA ASN A 119 -18.91 -15.74 4.76
C ASN A 119 -17.63 -15.71 5.62
N LEU A 120 -16.59 -16.47 5.21
CA LEU A 120 -15.37 -16.58 6.03
C LEU A 120 -14.68 -15.23 6.25
N TRP A 121 -14.89 -14.25 5.37
CA TRP A 121 -14.26 -12.93 5.47
C TRP A 121 -14.88 -12.06 6.56
N ASP A 122 -16.09 -12.39 7.04
CA ASP A 122 -16.68 -11.71 8.21
C ASP A 122 -15.86 -12.01 9.48
N ASP A 123 -15.28 -13.22 9.59
CA ASP A 123 -14.49 -13.64 10.75
C ASP A 123 -13.01 -13.18 10.68
N VAL A 124 -12.49 -12.90 9.47
CA VAL A 124 -11.10 -12.47 9.24
C VAL A 124 -10.92 -10.98 9.55
N GLN A 125 -10.10 -10.66 10.55
CA GLN A 125 -9.86 -9.28 10.99
C GLN A 125 -8.65 -8.62 10.31
N GLU A 126 -7.72 -9.42 9.79
CA GLU A 126 -6.49 -8.96 9.13
C GLU A 126 -6.28 -9.72 7.81
N PRO A 127 -5.69 -9.10 6.77
CA PRO A 127 -5.41 -9.78 5.52
C PRO A 127 -4.59 -11.07 5.68
N PRO A 128 -5.06 -12.23 5.19
CA PRO A 128 -4.25 -13.44 5.13
C PRO A 128 -3.20 -13.36 4.03
N GLU A 129 -2.18 -14.22 4.09
CA GLU A 129 -1.10 -14.29 3.08
C GLU A 129 -1.63 -14.62 1.68
N LEU A 130 -2.44 -15.68 1.57
CA LEU A 130 -3.20 -16.00 0.39
C LEU A 130 -4.44 -16.77 0.83
N LEU A 131 -5.61 -16.25 0.49
CA LEU A 131 -6.85 -16.96 0.75
C LEU A 131 -7.81 -16.69 -0.40
N TRP A 132 -8.33 -17.77 -0.96
CA TRP A 132 -9.37 -17.73 -1.97
C TRP A 132 -10.67 -18.25 -1.38
N HIS A 133 -11.76 -17.56 -1.66
CA HIS A 133 -13.09 -17.95 -1.24
C HIS A 133 -14.14 -17.42 -2.20
N ILE A 134 -14.99 -18.32 -2.69
CA ILE A 134 -16.15 -17.95 -3.49
C ILE A 134 -17.39 -18.13 -2.61
N PRO A 135 -18.17 -17.07 -2.34
CA PRO A 135 -19.45 -17.20 -1.65
C PRO A 135 -20.38 -18.17 -2.36
N GLN A 136 -21.14 -18.97 -1.61
CA GLN A 136 -21.98 -20.05 -2.16
C GLN A 136 -23.01 -19.53 -3.18
N GLU A 137 -23.55 -18.34 -2.98
CA GLU A 137 -24.52 -17.69 -3.87
C GLU A 137 -23.93 -17.26 -5.22
N LEU A 138 -22.60 -17.18 -5.29
CA LEU A 138 -21.84 -16.83 -6.48
C LEU A 138 -21.15 -18.06 -7.10
N GLU A 139 -21.26 -19.21 -6.46
CA GLU A 139 -20.74 -20.48 -6.96
C GLU A 139 -21.44 -20.84 -8.28
N GLY A 140 -20.65 -21.16 -9.32
CA GLY A 140 -21.16 -21.45 -10.67
C GLY A 140 -21.40 -20.22 -11.56
N ARG A 141 -21.19 -18.99 -11.06
CA ARG A 141 -21.06 -17.81 -11.93
C ARG A 141 -19.69 -17.81 -12.61
N THR A 142 -19.66 -17.45 -13.89
CA THR A 142 -18.41 -17.29 -14.63
C THR A 142 -17.56 -16.20 -13.99
N LEU A 143 -16.30 -16.51 -13.68
CA LEU A 143 -15.29 -15.53 -13.29
C LEU A 143 -14.60 -14.99 -14.55
N ASP A 144 -15.08 -13.86 -15.03
CA ASP A 144 -14.47 -13.11 -16.14
C ASP A 144 -13.96 -11.73 -15.68
N LEU A 145 -13.11 -11.09 -16.48
CA LEU A 145 -12.53 -9.77 -16.14
C LEU A 145 -13.59 -8.66 -16.07
N GLU A 146 -14.75 -8.85 -16.71
CA GLU A 146 -15.84 -7.88 -16.69
C GLU A 146 -16.56 -7.88 -15.35
N SER A 147 -16.74 -9.05 -14.73
CA SER A 147 -17.45 -9.27 -13.47
C SER A 147 -16.59 -9.10 -12.21
N ILE A 148 -15.26 -9.14 -12.33
CA ILE A 148 -14.33 -8.96 -11.20
C ILE A 148 -13.65 -7.59 -11.21
N ALA A 149 -13.34 -7.09 -10.02
CA ALA A 149 -12.48 -5.95 -9.78
C ALA A 149 -11.20 -6.42 -9.09
N ILE A 150 -10.07 -5.87 -9.53
CA ILE A 150 -8.77 -6.06 -8.89
C ILE A 150 -8.35 -4.71 -8.34
N GLU A 151 -8.25 -4.60 -7.02
CA GLU A 151 -8.04 -3.33 -6.33
C GLU A 151 -6.98 -3.48 -5.25
N PHE A 152 -6.36 -2.37 -4.86
CA PHE A 152 -5.28 -2.33 -3.88
C PHE A 152 -5.73 -1.59 -2.62
N PHE A 153 -6.27 -2.33 -1.65
CA PHE A 153 -6.81 -1.75 -0.42
C PHE A 153 -6.98 -2.81 0.68
N ASN A 154 -7.21 -2.36 1.91
CA ASN A 154 -7.58 -3.23 3.02
C ASN A 154 -9.11 -3.36 3.13
N PRO A 155 -9.75 -4.50 2.80
CA PRO A 155 -11.21 -4.62 2.91
C PRO A 155 -11.68 -4.77 4.36
N PHE A 156 -10.76 -4.96 5.31
CA PHE A 156 -11.05 -5.20 6.72
C PHE A 156 -11.01 -3.91 7.55
N VAL A 157 -10.71 -2.75 6.97
CA VAL A 157 -10.85 -1.47 7.67
C VAL A 157 -12.32 -1.18 7.99
N PRO A 158 -12.65 -0.61 9.16
CA PRO A 158 -14.04 -0.49 9.62
C PRO A 158 -14.99 0.18 8.62
N ALA A 159 -14.53 1.25 7.95
CA ALA A 159 -15.35 1.96 6.98
C ALA A 159 -15.77 1.08 5.80
N LEU A 160 -14.87 0.26 5.26
CA LEU A 160 -15.16 -0.63 4.13
C LEU A 160 -15.94 -1.88 4.55
N ARG A 161 -15.72 -2.35 5.78
CA ARG A 161 -16.54 -3.42 6.38
C ARG A 161 -17.99 -3.01 6.60
N MET A 162 -18.25 -1.77 7.02
CA MET A 162 -19.61 -1.24 7.12
C MET A 162 -20.31 -1.19 5.76
N LEU A 163 -19.56 -1.03 4.67
CA LEU A 163 -20.06 -1.10 3.30
C LEU A 163 -20.13 -2.54 2.73
N GLY A 164 -19.82 -3.54 3.55
CA GLY A 164 -19.85 -4.95 3.20
C GLY A 164 -18.82 -5.37 2.15
N MET A 165 -17.77 -4.56 1.88
CA MET A 165 -16.79 -4.83 0.81
C MET A 165 -16.13 -6.21 0.92
N HIS A 166 -15.85 -6.66 2.16
CA HIS A 166 -15.27 -7.97 2.44
C HIS A 166 -16.14 -9.14 1.96
N ARG A 167 -17.47 -8.96 1.87
CA ARG A 167 -18.38 -10.03 1.42
C ARG A 167 -18.28 -10.33 -0.06
N SER A 168 -17.87 -9.35 -0.87
CA SER A 168 -17.61 -9.55 -2.30
C SER A 168 -16.22 -10.10 -2.61
N VAL A 169 -15.33 -10.22 -1.61
CA VAL A 169 -13.94 -10.65 -1.83
C VAL A 169 -13.89 -12.12 -2.28
N ILE A 170 -13.18 -12.32 -3.38
CA ILE A 170 -12.87 -13.61 -3.99
C ILE A 170 -11.52 -14.11 -3.50
N GLY A 171 -10.55 -13.19 -3.42
CA GLY A 171 -9.22 -13.52 -2.95
C GLY A 171 -8.39 -12.33 -2.54
N VAL A 172 -7.40 -12.61 -1.71
CA VAL A 172 -6.41 -11.65 -1.24
C VAL A 172 -5.04 -12.20 -1.60
N ILE A 173 -4.22 -11.40 -2.29
CA ILE A 173 -2.84 -11.72 -2.65
C ILE A 173 -1.92 -10.80 -1.84
N SER A 174 -1.28 -11.34 -0.81
CA SER A 174 -0.31 -10.60 0.00
C SER A 174 1.00 -10.37 -0.75
N PRO A 175 1.69 -9.24 -0.53
CA PRO A 175 3.02 -8.98 -1.10
C PRO A 175 4.13 -9.77 -0.39
N VAL A 176 4.11 -11.11 -0.48
CA VAL A 176 4.99 -12.00 0.30
C VAL A 176 6.47 -11.66 0.11
N ARG A 177 6.96 -11.52 -1.13
CA ARG A 177 8.36 -11.19 -1.40
C ARG A 177 8.73 -9.81 -0.87
N SER A 178 7.83 -8.82 -1.05
CA SER A 178 8.07 -7.48 -0.52
C SER A 178 8.12 -7.49 1.01
N LEU A 179 7.26 -8.27 1.67
CA LEU A 179 7.27 -8.46 3.12
C LEU A 179 8.59 -9.09 3.58
N ASP A 180 9.03 -10.16 2.93
CA ASP A 180 10.29 -10.84 3.25
C ASP A 180 11.50 -9.90 3.12
N LEU A 181 11.55 -9.11 2.04
CA LEU A 181 12.59 -8.11 1.85
C LEU A 181 12.62 -7.11 3.02
N VAL A 182 11.49 -6.52 3.39
CA VAL A 182 11.42 -5.56 4.50
C VAL A 182 11.74 -6.21 5.86
N ILE A 183 11.26 -7.43 6.11
CA ILE A 183 11.55 -8.18 7.34
C ILE A 183 13.05 -8.46 7.44
N SER A 184 13.68 -8.88 6.34
CA SER A 184 15.13 -9.13 6.31
C SER A 184 15.94 -7.85 6.57
N SER A 185 15.49 -6.69 6.09
CA SER A 185 16.11 -5.37 6.34
C SER A 185 16.10 -4.93 7.81
N LEU A 186 15.24 -5.53 8.62
CA LEU A 186 15.14 -5.26 10.06
C LEU A 186 16.07 -6.15 10.89
N VAL A 187 16.74 -7.13 10.29
CA VAL A 187 17.67 -8.02 11.01
C VAL A 187 19.01 -7.29 11.19
N PRO A 188 19.47 -7.04 12.42
CA PRO A 188 20.73 -6.35 12.66
C PRO A 188 21.93 -7.10 12.06
N GLY A 189 22.83 -6.36 11.39
CA GLY A 189 24.05 -6.91 10.82
C GLY A 189 23.89 -7.62 9.47
N VAL A 190 22.68 -7.67 8.92
CA VAL A 190 22.42 -8.16 7.56
C VAL A 190 22.55 -7.01 6.57
N GLU A 191 23.36 -7.20 5.52
CA GLU A 191 23.42 -6.26 4.40
C GLU A 191 22.08 -6.26 3.66
N SER A 192 21.51 -5.07 3.45
CA SER A 192 20.19 -4.95 2.83
C SER A 192 20.06 -3.66 2.03
N ASP A 193 19.87 -3.80 0.73
CA ASP A 193 19.65 -2.69 -0.22
C ASP A 193 18.45 -1.83 0.18
N TRP A 194 17.42 -2.43 0.78
CA TRP A 194 16.23 -1.72 1.25
C TRP A 194 16.51 -0.88 2.49
N ARG A 195 17.34 -1.39 3.41
CA ARG A 195 17.81 -0.63 4.56
C ARG A 195 18.67 0.56 4.14
N GLU A 196 19.60 0.32 3.22
CA GLU A 196 20.45 1.38 2.67
C GLU A 196 19.60 2.43 1.97
N ALA A 197 18.68 2.01 1.10
CA ALA A 197 17.77 2.91 0.39
C ALA A 197 16.87 3.72 1.31
N MET A 198 16.33 3.11 2.37
CA MET A 198 15.51 3.82 3.35
C MET A 198 16.35 4.85 4.11
N THR A 199 17.58 4.50 4.49
CA THR A 199 18.53 5.44 5.11
C THR A 199 18.84 6.60 4.16
N MET A 200 19.12 6.31 2.88
CA MET A 200 19.34 7.32 1.85
C MET A 200 18.12 8.22 1.67
N ALA A 201 16.90 7.68 1.71
CA ALA A 201 15.67 8.46 1.61
C ALA A 201 15.56 9.46 2.76
N ILE A 202 15.82 9.04 4.01
CA ILE A 202 15.82 9.93 5.17
C ILE A 202 16.89 11.03 5.01
N CYS A 203 18.12 10.67 4.64
CA CYS A 203 19.20 11.63 4.45
C CYS A 203 18.90 12.63 3.33
N GLU A 204 18.27 12.19 2.24
CA GLU A 204 17.90 13.06 1.12
C GLU A 204 16.76 14.01 1.50
N LEU A 205 15.79 13.58 2.31
CA LEU A 205 14.76 14.45 2.89
C LEU A 205 15.35 15.54 3.79
N GLU A 206 16.37 15.21 4.59
CA GLU A 206 17.13 16.18 5.39
C GLU A 206 17.92 17.15 4.50
N ARG A 207 18.63 16.62 3.49
CA ARG A 207 19.45 17.43 2.56
C ARG A 207 18.60 18.44 1.79
N ARG A 208 17.37 18.08 1.44
CA ARG A 208 16.37 18.95 0.79
C ARG A 208 15.69 19.92 1.75
N GLY A 209 15.96 19.80 3.05
CA GLY A 209 15.37 20.64 4.08
C GLY A 209 13.87 20.43 4.21
N LEU A 210 13.35 19.24 3.93
CA LEU A 210 11.95 18.87 4.18
C LEU A 210 11.75 18.40 5.62
N ILE A 211 12.76 17.76 6.19
CA ILE A 211 12.82 17.40 7.59
C ILE A 211 14.15 17.86 8.18
N GLU A 212 14.23 17.96 9.50
CA GLU A 212 15.46 18.29 10.21
C GLU A 212 15.59 17.47 11.49
N MET A 213 16.83 17.19 11.88
CA MET A 213 17.16 16.50 13.12
C MET A 213 17.31 17.51 14.26
N MET A 214 16.66 17.21 15.38
CA MET A 214 16.68 18.01 16.61
C MET A 214 17.83 17.58 17.52
N GLU A 215 18.14 18.40 18.53
CA GLU A 215 19.20 18.12 19.51
C GLU A 215 18.96 16.83 20.32
N ASP A 216 17.70 16.42 20.48
CA ASP A 216 17.30 15.19 21.16
C ASP A 216 17.32 13.94 20.26
N GLY A 217 17.77 14.07 19.01
CA GLY A 217 17.87 12.98 18.04
C GLY A 217 16.55 12.63 17.35
N ARG A 218 15.44 13.32 17.66
CA ARG A 218 14.18 13.20 16.91
C ARG A 218 14.23 14.04 15.64
N ARG A 219 13.28 13.80 14.74
CA ARG A 219 13.11 14.54 13.48
C ARG A 219 11.80 15.29 13.49
N ARG A 220 11.76 16.46 12.88
CA ARG A 220 10.52 17.22 12.64
C ARG A 220 10.45 17.69 11.21
N PHE A 221 9.25 18.02 10.74
CA PHE A 221 9.10 18.71 9.46
C PHE A 221 9.59 20.15 9.59
N THR A 222 10.31 20.62 8.56
CA THR A 222 10.56 22.05 8.38
C THR A 222 9.29 22.72 7.86
N GLU A 223 9.27 24.06 7.81
CA GLU A 223 8.14 24.77 7.19
C GLU A 223 7.94 24.39 5.72
N ARG A 224 9.03 24.15 4.99
CA ARG A 224 9.00 23.67 3.61
C ARG A 224 8.43 22.25 3.52
N GLY A 225 8.83 21.36 4.43
CA GLY A 225 8.31 20.00 4.52
C GLY A 225 6.82 19.94 4.79
N LYS A 226 6.32 20.77 5.72
CA LYS A 226 4.87 20.86 6.00
C LYS A 226 4.09 21.25 4.77
N ARG A 227 4.52 22.33 4.08
CA ARG A 227 3.90 22.77 2.83
C ARG A 227 3.92 21.66 1.78
N MET A 228 5.03 20.94 1.65
CA MET A 228 5.13 19.79 0.72
C MET A 228 4.11 18.70 1.03
N VAL A 229 3.95 18.30 2.29
CA VAL A 229 2.99 17.26 2.70
C VAL A 229 1.54 17.69 2.51
N VAL A 230 1.23 18.99 2.64
CA VAL A 230 -0.11 19.52 2.36
C VAL A 230 -0.40 19.54 0.86
N THR A 231 0.61 19.82 0.04
CA THR A 231 0.47 19.90 -1.42
C THR A 231 0.44 18.54 -2.09
N GLU A 232 1.28 17.59 -1.66
CA GLU A 232 1.42 16.27 -2.29
C GLU A 232 0.80 15.17 -1.43
N PRO A 233 -0.19 14.41 -1.93
CA PRO A 233 -0.70 13.25 -1.21
C PRO A 233 0.43 12.25 -0.96
N LEU A 234 0.51 11.80 0.29
CA LEU A 234 1.49 10.79 0.72
C LEU A 234 0.93 9.37 0.71
N SER A 235 -0.39 9.23 0.58
CA SER A 235 -1.09 7.94 0.64
C SER A 235 -0.79 7.03 -0.55
N ASP A 236 -0.29 7.58 -1.65
CA ASP A 236 0.19 6.86 -2.83
C ASP A 236 1.66 6.39 -2.69
N CYS A 237 2.22 6.43 -1.46
CA CYS A 237 3.56 5.91 -1.18
C CYS A 237 3.71 4.41 -1.49
N LEU A 238 2.58 3.69 -1.55
CA LEU A 238 2.48 2.33 -2.05
C LEU A 238 1.56 2.29 -3.27
N GLY A 239 1.95 1.50 -4.26
CA GLY A 239 1.09 1.14 -5.38
C GLY A 239 1.24 -0.32 -5.74
N CYS A 240 0.23 -0.86 -6.42
CA CYS A 240 0.29 -2.19 -6.99
C CYS A 240 -0.23 -2.15 -8.43
N ARG A 241 0.48 -2.81 -9.34
CA ARG A 241 0.01 -3.08 -10.70
C ARG A 241 -0.15 -4.58 -10.84
N CYS A 242 -1.22 -5.03 -11.49
CA CYS A 242 -1.45 -6.44 -11.74
C CYS A 242 -1.39 -6.72 -13.24
N ARG A 243 -0.52 -7.63 -13.66
CA ARG A 243 -0.55 -8.22 -14.99
C ARG A 243 -1.50 -9.41 -14.97
N ILE A 244 -2.32 -9.54 -16.01
CA ILE A 244 -3.28 -10.64 -16.19
C ILE A 244 -2.92 -11.36 -17.49
N GLU A 245 -2.76 -12.67 -17.41
CA GLU A 245 -2.39 -13.52 -18.55
C GLU A 245 -3.41 -14.66 -18.68
N GLU A 246 -3.91 -14.89 -19.89
CA GLU A 246 -4.76 -16.04 -20.18
C GLU A 246 -3.88 -17.23 -20.55
N VAL A 247 -4.00 -18.30 -19.77
CA VAL A 247 -3.32 -19.57 -20.05
C VAL A 247 -4.22 -20.38 -20.96
N MET A 248 -3.95 -20.28 -22.25
CA MET A 248 -4.50 -21.19 -23.24
C MET A 248 -3.86 -22.55 -22.99
N GLU A 249 -4.62 -23.51 -22.46
CA GLU A 249 -4.23 -24.91 -22.58
C GLU A 249 -4.20 -25.22 -24.08
N TYR A 250 -2.99 -25.31 -24.65
CA TYR A 250 -2.84 -25.99 -25.93
C TYR A 250 -3.27 -27.43 -25.65
N GLU A 251 -4.45 -27.80 -26.13
CA GLU A 251 -4.77 -29.20 -26.38
C GLU A 251 -3.58 -29.74 -27.16
N MET A 252 -2.72 -30.52 -26.50
CA MET A 252 -1.81 -31.41 -27.17
C MET A 252 -2.73 -32.36 -27.91
N GLY A 253 -3.10 -31.96 -29.14
CA GLY A 253 -3.83 -32.78 -30.07
C GLY A 253 -3.13 -34.12 -30.07
N GLY A 254 -3.81 -35.12 -29.52
CA GLY A 254 -3.43 -36.48 -29.75
C GLY A 254 -3.45 -36.66 -31.24
N ASP A 255 -2.27 -36.78 -31.84
CA ASP A 255 -2.14 -37.46 -33.11
C ASP A 255 -2.61 -38.90 -32.86
N GLU A 256 -3.93 -39.11 -33.00
CA GLU A 256 -4.48 -40.41 -33.32
C GLU A 256 -4.34 -40.60 -34.84
N ASP A 257 -3.61 -41.67 -35.16
CA ASP A 257 -3.40 -42.36 -36.46
C ASP A 257 -2.19 -41.96 -37.34
#